data_AF-A0A0D3EQ46-F1
#
_entry.id   AF-A0A0D3EQ46-F1
#
_cell.length_a   1.000
_cell.length_b   1.000
_cell.length_c   1.000
_cell.angle_alpha   90.00
_cell.angle_beta   90.00
_cell.angle_gamma   90.00
#
_symmetry.space_group_name_H-M   'P 1'
#
loop_
_entity.id
_entity.type
_entity.pdbx_description
1 polymer ?
#
loop_
_entity_poly.entity_id
_entity_poly.type
_entity_poly.pdbx_seq_one_letter_code
_entity_poly.pdbx_strand_id
1 'polypeptide(L)'
;MALDCRHGCALLDAYPSRIDLVVWHPMTGHLLRRLPRPDVPYLFYYNAAVLCAAAAAGCDHLDCHEGPFRVVVMGTEEDNEAWATVYSSESDEWSPPTSARLARGPEFCVEGKPATLIGDSLYFALVFGIGVVKFDMKRHRLSLIDPPAELDDGFVLMPLDNDGVLGLAAVEDHSLLSVWSMDVSLDHGHGVANWEKCRVIELDSLLPNLDHSTPVLPIGFVEGANIIFLRADAGVFTLELRSMRVTKVCKNGFFYAVVPYTSFYIPGVHLQ
;
A
#
# COMPACT_ATOMS: atom_id res chain seq x y z
N MET A 1 -12.02 -5.71 -8.29
CA MET A 1 -11.18 -4.53 -8.03
C MET A 1 -9.75 -5.01 -7.74
N ALA A 2 -8.72 -4.31 -8.19
CA ALA A 2 -7.35 -4.64 -7.79
C ALA A 2 -7.09 -4.05 -6.40
N LEU A 3 -6.51 -4.85 -5.50
CA LEU A 3 -6.14 -4.44 -4.14
C LEU A 3 -4.64 -4.22 -4.02
N ASP A 4 -3.87 -5.12 -4.63
CA ASP A 4 -2.42 -5.09 -4.53
C ASP A 4 -1.76 -5.77 -5.73
N CYS A 5 -0.51 -5.41 -5.97
CA CYS A 5 0.32 -6.07 -6.96
C CYS A 5 1.78 -6.02 -6.53
N ARG A 6 2.36 -7.21 -6.30
CA ARG A 6 3.74 -7.37 -5.84
C ARG A 6 4.35 -8.65 -6.39
N HIS A 7 5.64 -8.59 -6.70
CA HIS A 7 6.44 -9.76 -7.11
C HIS A 7 5.84 -10.54 -8.28
N GLY A 8 5.20 -9.85 -9.23
CA GLY A 8 4.54 -10.45 -10.39
C GLY A 8 3.16 -11.05 -10.14
N CYS A 9 2.66 -11.01 -8.89
CA CYS A 9 1.31 -11.43 -8.53
C CYS A 9 0.40 -10.21 -8.36
N ALA A 10 -0.80 -10.27 -8.92
CA ALA A 10 -1.87 -9.31 -8.66
C ALA A 10 -2.92 -9.93 -7.74
N LEU A 11 -3.31 -9.22 -6.70
CA LEU A 11 -4.42 -9.55 -5.82
C LEU A 11 -5.65 -8.76 -6.24
N LEU A 12 -6.70 -9.48 -6.62
CA LEU A 12 -7.98 -8.88 -6.97
C LEU A 12 -9.06 -9.37 -6.01
N ASP A 13 -10.03 -8.50 -5.80
CA ASP A 13 -11.30 -8.81 -5.18
C ASP A 13 -12.39 -8.88 -6.26
N ALA A 14 -12.90 -10.08 -6.51
CA ALA A 14 -13.90 -10.35 -7.52
C ALA A 14 -15.31 -9.94 -7.07
N TYR A 15 -15.57 -9.85 -5.76
CA TYR A 15 -16.87 -9.52 -5.22
C TYR A 15 -16.77 -8.89 -3.81
N PRO A 16 -16.62 -7.54 -3.74
CA PRO A 16 -16.26 -6.87 -2.49
C PRO A 16 -17.23 -7.03 -1.33
N SER A 17 -18.51 -7.29 -1.60
CA SER A 17 -19.49 -7.48 -0.54
C SER A 17 -19.36 -8.82 0.20
N ARG A 18 -18.43 -9.71 -0.18
CA ARG A 18 -18.22 -11.02 0.49
C ARG A 18 -16.76 -11.45 0.68
N ILE A 19 -15.78 -10.58 0.43
CA ILE A 19 -14.34 -10.92 0.32
C ILE A 19 -14.13 -12.11 -0.62
N ASP A 20 -13.96 -11.83 -1.91
CA ASP A 20 -13.70 -12.88 -2.90
C ASP A 20 -12.34 -12.66 -3.56
N LEU A 21 -11.30 -13.10 -2.84
CA LEU A 21 -9.92 -12.81 -3.21
C LEU A 21 -9.39 -13.83 -4.23
N VAL A 22 -8.81 -13.31 -5.31
CA VAL A 22 -8.11 -14.08 -6.33
C VAL A 22 -6.71 -13.54 -6.52
N VAL A 23 -5.74 -14.44 -6.57
CA VAL A 23 -4.35 -14.15 -6.92
C VAL A 23 -4.15 -14.54 -8.38
N TRP A 24 -3.69 -13.59 -9.18
CA TRP A 24 -3.56 -13.69 -10.62
C TRP A 24 -2.13 -13.40 -11.07
N HIS A 25 -1.68 -14.02 -12.15
CA HIS A 25 -0.42 -13.70 -12.84
C HIS A 25 -0.71 -12.83 -14.08
N PRO A 26 -0.51 -11.50 -14.02
CA PRO A 26 -0.97 -10.58 -15.07
C PRO A 26 -0.32 -10.79 -16.44
N MET A 27 0.95 -11.21 -16.48
CA MET A 27 1.69 -11.38 -17.74
C MET A 27 1.29 -12.62 -18.54
N THR A 28 0.86 -13.68 -17.85
CA THR A 28 0.43 -14.93 -18.50
C THR A 28 -1.09 -14.98 -18.62
N GLY A 29 -1.81 -14.19 -17.83
CA GLY A 29 -3.26 -14.26 -17.73
C GLY A 29 -3.72 -15.49 -16.92
N HIS A 30 -2.84 -16.19 -16.21
CA HIS A 30 -3.17 -17.41 -15.49
C HIS A 30 -3.62 -17.14 -14.05
N LEU A 31 -4.83 -17.56 -13.71
CA LEU A 31 -5.31 -17.57 -12.32
C LEU A 31 -4.42 -18.50 -11.49
N LEU A 32 -3.73 -17.94 -10.50
CA LEU A 32 -2.88 -18.72 -9.59
C LEU A 32 -3.73 -19.40 -8.52
N ARG A 33 -4.62 -18.63 -7.88
CA ARG A 33 -5.51 -19.18 -6.84
C ARG A 33 -6.72 -18.30 -6.60
N ARG A 34 -7.83 -18.94 -6.24
CA ARG A 34 -8.98 -18.31 -5.56
C ARG A 34 -8.95 -18.72 -4.10
N LEU A 35 -8.93 -17.76 -3.19
CA LEU A 35 -8.73 -18.03 -1.78
C LEU A 35 -10.01 -18.54 -1.12
N PRO A 36 -9.92 -19.43 -0.12
CA PRO A 36 -11.06 -19.69 0.76
C PRO A 36 -11.45 -18.39 1.47
N ARG A 37 -12.73 -18.24 1.81
CA ARG A 37 -13.17 -17.07 2.57
C ARG A 37 -12.59 -17.11 3.99
N PRO A 38 -11.98 -16.03 4.50
CA PRO A 38 -11.54 -15.98 5.90
C PRO A 38 -12.74 -15.99 6.84
N ASP A 39 -12.58 -16.65 7.99
CA ASP A 39 -13.56 -16.61 9.08
C ASP A 39 -13.37 -15.33 9.92
N VAL A 40 -13.89 -14.23 9.39
CA VAL A 40 -13.79 -12.88 9.97
C VAL A 40 -15.16 -12.17 9.92
N PRO A 41 -15.39 -11.15 10.76
CA PRO A 41 -16.66 -10.41 10.82
C PRO A 41 -17.11 -9.83 9.47
N TYR A 42 -18.39 -9.49 9.34
CA TYR A 42 -18.98 -8.95 8.10
C TYR A 42 -18.38 -7.57 7.77
N LEU A 43 -17.91 -7.36 6.54
CA LEU A 43 -17.05 -6.23 6.19
C LEU A 43 -17.68 -5.24 5.22
N PHE A 44 -17.55 -3.96 5.56
CA PHE A 44 -17.69 -2.86 4.60
C PHE A 44 -16.34 -2.21 4.26
N TYR A 45 -15.33 -2.33 5.14
CA TYR A 45 -14.04 -1.62 5.00
C TYR A 45 -12.86 -2.56 5.26
N TYR A 46 -12.25 -3.03 4.17
CA TYR A 46 -11.07 -3.87 4.25
C TYR A 46 -10.12 -3.58 3.09
N ASN A 47 -8.86 -3.96 3.28
CA ASN A 47 -7.84 -3.96 2.25
C ASN A 47 -6.97 -5.22 2.41
N ALA A 48 -6.21 -5.56 1.39
CA ALA A 48 -5.38 -6.76 1.40
C ALA A 48 -4.10 -6.57 0.59
N ALA A 49 -3.09 -7.36 0.94
CA ALA A 49 -1.79 -7.37 0.27
C ALA A 49 -1.36 -8.79 -0.04
N VAL A 50 -0.69 -8.99 -1.19
CA VAL A 50 -0.08 -10.26 -1.58
C VAL A 50 1.43 -10.18 -1.38
N LEU A 51 2.00 -11.23 -0.80
CA LEU A 51 3.41 -11.32 -0.46
C LEU A 51 3.99 -12.61 -1.02
N CYS A 52 5.22 -12.57 -1.53
CA CYS A 52 5.94 -13.80 -1.83
C CYS A 52 6.42 -14.43 -0.51
N ALA A 53 6.20 -15.73 -0.30
CA ALA A 53 6.65 -16.41 0.90
C ALA A 53 8.18 -16.59 0.95
N ALA A 54 8.87 -16.51 -0.20
CA ALA A 54 10.33 -16.66 -0.30
C ALA A 54 11.12 -15.45 0.25
N ALA A 55 10.45 -14.35 0.64
CA ALA A 55 11.09 -13.17 1.22
C ALA A 55 11.91 -13.48 2.48
N ALA A 56 11.55 -14.54 3.22
CA ALA A 56 12.30 -14.97 4.42
C ALA A 56 13.71 -15.52 4.12
N ALA A 57 14.07 -15.76 2.85
CA ALA A 57 15.32 -16.44 2.46
C ALA A 57 16.28 -15.57 1.62
N GLY A 58 16.06 -14.26 1.50
CA GLY A 58 16.94 -13.40 0.68
C GLY A 58 16.80 -13.68 -0.83
N CYS A 59 15.59 -14.01 -1.27
CA CYS A 59 15.28 -14.17 -2.69
C CYS A 59 15.40 -12.82 -3.41
N ASP A 60 16.00 -12.78 -4.60
CA ASP A 60 16.15 -11.55 -5.41
C ASP A 60 14.85 -11.11 -6.09
N HIS A 61 13.75 -11.85 -5.85
CA HIS A 61 12.39 -11.60 -6.33
C HIS A 61 12.24 -11.58 -7.86
N LEU A 62 13.26 -11.98 -8.61
CA LEU A 62 13.23 -12.01 -10.07
C LEU A 62 12.41 -13.20 -10.61
N ASP A 63 12.35 -14.32 -9.87
CA ASP A 63 11.67 -15.56 -10.26
C ASP A 63 10.56 -16.01 -9.28
N CYS A 64 10.01 -15.10 -8.47
CA CYS A 64 8.99 -15.41 -7.46
C CYS A 64 7.57 -15.67 -8.01
N HIS A 65 7.42 -15.77 -9.33
CA HIS A 65 6.15 -15.70 -10.04
C HIS A 65 5.24 -16.92 -9.83
N GLU A 66 5.80 -18.08 -9.46
CA GLU A 66 5.07 -19.34 -9.25
C GLU A 66 5.33 -19.98 -7.87
N GLY A 67 6.08 -19.28 -7.01
CA GLY A 67 6.39 -19.76 -5.67
C GLY A 67 5.22 -19.65 -4.70
N PRO A 68 5.33 -20.24 -3.50
CA PRO A 68 4.35 -20.02 -2.46
C PRO A 68 4.24 -18.53 -2.12
N PHE A 69 3.02 -18.10 -1.90
CA PHE A 69 2.67 -16.74 -1.51
C PHE A 69 1.82 -16.73 -0.24
N ARG A 70 1.73 -15.55 0.37
CA ARG A 70 0.82 -15.23 1.46
C ARG A 70 -0.09 -14.08 1.06
N VAL A 71 -1.29 -14.05 1.64
CA VAL A 71 -2.19 -12.90 1.50
C VAL A 71 -2.58 -12.43 2.88
N VAL A 72 -2.35 -11.15 3.16
CA VAL A 72 -2.78 -10.51 4.39
C VAL A 72 -4.05 -9.73 4.10
N VAL A 73 -5.07 -9.95 4.91
CA VAL A 73 -6.29 -9.15 4.89
C VAL A 73 -6.35 -8.37 6.19
N MET A 74 -6.64 -7.08 6.08
CA MET A 74 -6.85 -6.19 7.21
C MET A 74 -8.15 -5.44 7.02
N GLY A 75 -8.96 -5.37 8.06
CA GLY A 75 -10.18 -4.58 8.06
C GLY A 75 -10.38 -3.84 9.37
N THR A 76 -11.37 -2.96 9.33
CA THR A 76 -11.76 -2.09 10.44
C THR A 76 -13.27 -2.22 10.67
N GLU A 77 -13.68 -2.10 11.92
CA GLU A 77 -15.06 -2.20 12.37
C GLU A 77 -15.54 -0.89 13.02
N GLU A 78 -16.86 -0.77 13.20
CA GLU A 78 -17.53 0.46 13.70
C GLU A 78 -17.01 0.90 15.08
N ASP A 79 -16.52 -0.02 15.92
CA ASP A 79 -16.03 0.23 17.28
C ASP A 79 -14.53 0.63 17.38
N ASN A 80 -13.93 1.05 16.26
CA ASN A 80 -12.49 1.33 16.13
C ASN A 80 -11.61 0.10 16.41
N GLU A 81 -12.17 -1.08 16.19
CA GLU A 81 -11.42 -2.34 16.20
C GLU A 81 -10.86 -2.59 14.81
N ALA A 82 -9.54 -2.85 14.76
CA ALA A 82 -8.89 -3.35 13.56
C ALA A 82 -8.57 -4.82 13.76
N TRP A 83 -8.66 -5.59 12.69
CA TRP A 83 -8.30 -7.00 12.69
C TRP A 83 -7.45 -7.35 11.46
N ALA A 84 -6.66 -8.39 11.57
CA ALA A 84 -5.89 -8.94 10.46
C ALA A 84 -5.81 -10.46 10.50
N THR A 85 -5.77 -11.08 9.33
CA THR A 85 -5.52 -12.52 9.15
C THR A 85 -4.60 -12.75 7.95
N VAL A 86 -3.89 -13.87 7.96
CA VAL A 86 -2.90 -14.23 6.94
C VAL A 86 -3.26 -15.58 6.34
N TYR A 87 -3.49 -15.60 5.03
CA TYR A 87 -3.57 -16.82 4.24
C TYR A 87 -2.18 -17.29 3.84
N SER A 88 -1.92 -18.59 3.95
CA SER A 88 -0.73 -19.24 3.40
C SER A 88 -1.12 -20.20 2.28
N SER A 89 -0.53 -20.02 1.09
CA SER A 89 -0.73 -20.96 -0.02
C SER A 89 -0.10 -22.34 0.20
N GLU A 90 0.85 -22.47 1.15
CA GLU A 90 1.51 -23.74 1.47
C GLU A 90 0.60 -24.68 2.26
N SER A 91 -0.09 -24.14 3.26
CA SER A 91 -1.04 -24.89 4.09
C SER A 91 -2.48 -24.81 3.57
N ASP A 92 -2.76 -23.92 2.63
CA ASP A 92 -4.10 -23.59 2.14
C ASP A 92 -5.07 -23.15 3.24
N GLU A 93 -4.54 -22.44 4.24
CA GLU A 93 -5.27 -22.07 5.46
C GLU A 93 -5.05 -20.59 5.81
N TRP A 94 -6.07 -20.03 6.46
CA TRP A 94 -5.97 -18.74 7.14
C TRP A 94 -5.46 -18.95 8.56
N SER A 95 -4.61 -18.03 9.03
CA SER A 95 -4.29 -17.93 10.44
C SER A 95 -5.55 -17.56 11.24
N PRO A 96 -5.62 -17.90 12.54
CA PRO A 96 -6.54 -17.24 13.44
C PRO A 96 -6.41 -15.71 13.28
N PRO A 97 -7.50 -14.94 13.30
CA PRO A 97 -7.42 -13.49 13.23
C PRO A 97 -6.82 -12.94 14.53
N THR A 98 -6.10 -11.82 14.41
CA THR A 98 -5.74 -10.97 15.55
C THR A 98 -6.54 -9.69 15.45
N SER A 99 -6.95 -9.14 16.59
CA SER A 99 -7.64 -7.86 16.64
C SER A 99 -7.06 -6.97 17.73
N ALA A 100 -7.19 -5.67 17.53
CA ALA A 100 -6.81 -4.67 18.50
C ALA A 100 -7.73 -3.48 18.38
N ARG A 101 -8.21 -2.99 19.52
CA ARG A 101 -8.88 -1.70 19.58
C ARG A 101 -7.84 -0.60 19.45
N LEU A 102 -7.89 0.15 18.36
CA LEU A 102 -6.97 1.24 18.12
C LEU A 102 -7.60 2.51 18.69
N ALA A 103 -7.08 2.98 19.81
CA ALA A 103 -7.69 4.07 20.58
C ALA A 103 -7.61 5.42 19.85
N ARG A 104 -8.57 5.70 18.98
CA ARG A 104 -8.77 7.01 18.34
C ARG A 104 -10.24 7.41 18.32
N GLY A 105 -10.45 8.70 18.01
CA GLY A 105 -11.72 9.44 18.05
C GLY A 105 -12.83 8.85 17.17
N PRO A 106 -13.33 9.56 16.14
CA PRO A 106 -14.43 9.04 15.31
C PRO A 106 -14.04 7.74 14.61
N GLU A 107 -15.06 7.00 14.17
CA GLU A 107 -14.93 5.76 13.39
C GLU A 107 -13.96 5.93 12.21
N PHE A 108 -13.10 4.94 12.00
CA PHE A 108 -12.13 4.96 10.90
C PHE A 108 -12.20 3.74 10.00
N CYS A 109 -11.83 3.95 8.74
CA CYS A 109 -11.81 2.92 7.71
C CYS A 109 -10.40 2.73 7.19
N VAL A 110 -10.01 1.49 6.89
CA VAL A 110 -8.81 1.26 6.09
C VAL A 110 -8.98 1.86 4.69
N GLU A 111 -7.94 2.52 4.21
CA GLU A 111 -7.93 3.12 2.88
C GLU A 111 -7.66 2.07 1.80
N GLY A 112 -8.29 2.23 0.63
CA GLY A 112 -8.13 1.33 -0.52
C GLY A 112 -6.82 1.50 -1.30
N LYS A 113 -5.88 2.31 -0.81
CA LYS A 113 -4.54 2.44 -1.40
C LYS A 113 -3.70 1.22 -1.02
N PRO A 114 -2.79 0.73 -1.88
CA PRO A 114 -1.95 -0.42 -1.54
C PRO A 114 -1.21 -0.23 -0.22
N ALA A 115 -1.13 -1.30 0.58
CA ALA A 115 -0.31 -1.32 1.80
C ALA A 115 1.17 -1.07 1.47
N THR A 116 2.03 -0.86 2.45
CA THR A 116 3.50 -0.86 2.26
C THR A 116 4.12 -1.94 3.12
N LEU A 117 5.06 -2.70 2.55
CA LEU A 117 5.81 -3.73 3.26
C LEU A 117 7.16 -3.17 3.69
N ILE A 118 7.47 -3.26 4.98
CA ILE A 118 8.79 -2.94 5.53
C ILE A 118 9.20 -4.08 6.47
N GLY A 119 10.27 -4.79 6.12
CA GLY A 119 10.66 -6.01 6.82
C GLY A 119 9.49 -7.00 6.90
N ASP A 120 9.17 -7.45 8.11
CA ASP A 120 8.06 -8.38 8.39
C ASP A 120 6.74 -7.66 8.75
N SER A 121 6.59 -6.38 8.41
CA SER A 121 5.43 -5.58 8.78
C SER A 121 4.75 -4.95 7.57
N LEU A 122 3.42 -5.03 7.54
CA LEU A 122 2.60 -4.30 6.59
C LEU A 122 2.01 -3.05 7.24
N TYR A 123 1.93 -1.98 6.46
CA TYR A 123 1.45 -0.68 6.87
C TYR A 123 0.31 -0.27 5.95
N PHE A 124 -0.83 0.08 6.54
CA PHE A 124 -2.04 0.45 5.83
C PHE A 124 -2.46 1.85 6.24
N ALA A 125 -2.70 2.72 5.27
CA ALA A 125 -3.24 4.04 5.53
C ALA A 125 -4.72 3.94 5.94
N LEU A 126 -5.16 4.86 6.81
CA LEU A 126 -6.56 5.07 7.15
C LEU A 126 -7.13 6.22 6.31
N VAL A 127 -8.42 6.13 6.02
CA VAL A 127 -9.16 7.18 5.29
C VAL A 127 -9.05 8.53 6.01
N PHE A 128 -9.07 9.63 5.26
CA PHE A 128 -8.86 11.00 5.74
C PHE A 128 -7.49 11.25 6.37
N GLY A 129 -6.50 10.39 6.08
CA GLY A 129 -5.13 10.55 6.53
C GLY A 129 -4.97 10.56 8.06
N ILE A 130 -5.93 9.99 8.78
CA ILE A 130 -5.94 10.07 10.24
C ILE A 130 -4.88 9.19 10.89
N GLY A 131 -4.30 8.21 10.19
CA GLY A 131 -3.27 7.37 10.77
C GLY A 131 -2.89 6.17 9.92
N VAL A 132 -1.99 5.36 10.47
CA VAL A 132 -1.44 4.18 9.83
C VAL A 132 -1.58 2.99 10.75
N VAL A 133 -2.20 1.92 10.27
CA VAL A 133 -2.23 0.63 10.97
C VAL A 133 -1.03 -0.18 10.55
N LYS A 134 -0.19 -0.55 11.53
CA LYS A 134 0.90 -1.51 11.37
C LYS A 134 0.43 -2.88 11.79
N PHE A 135 0.62 -3.86 10.91
CA PHE A 135 0.50 -5.28 11.22
C PHE A 135 1.89 -5.93 11.24
N ASP A 136 2.38 -6.25 12.43
CA ASP A 136 3.61 -7.02 12.63
C ASP A 136 3.27 -8.50 12.43
N MET A 137 3.64 -9.06 11.27
CA MET A 137 3.28 -10.43 10.91
C MET A 137 3.98 -11.45 11.80
N LYS A 138 5.20 -11.15 12.26
CA LYS A 138 6.01 -12.05 13.09
C LYS A 138 5.44 -12.17 14.50
N ARG A 139 5.00 -11.05 15.07
CA ARG A 139 4.36 -11.01 16.40
C ARG A 139 2.84 -11.19 16.34
N HIS A 140 2.27 -11.21 15.13
CA HIS A 140 0.85 -11.31 14.86
C HIS A 140 0.05 -10.25 15.66
N ARG A 141 0.50 -9.00 15.57
CA ARG A 141 0.00 -7.89 16.39
C ARG A 141 -0.25 -6.63 15.56
N LEU A 142 -1.33 -5.94 15.90
CA LEU A 142 -1.69 -4.65 15.35
C LEU A 142 -1.26 -3.51 16.27
N SER A 143 -0.83 -2.42 15.68
CA SER A 143 -0.53 -1.17 16.38
C SER A 143 -0.86 0.01 15.49
N LEU A 144 -1.16 1.15 16.11
CA LEU A 144 -1.47 2.38 15.41
C LEU A 144 -0.26 3.31 15.42
N ILE A 145 -0.07 4.02 14.32
CA ILE A 145 0.97 5.03 14.14
C ILE A 145 0.29 6.35 13.79
N ASP A 146 0.65 7.39 14.54
CA ASP A 146 0.20 8.76 14.30
C ASP A 146 0.86 9.34 13.04
N PRO A 147 0.11 10.06 12.18
CA PRO A 147 0.70 10.74 11.04
C PRO A 147 1.45 12.01 11.51
N PRO A 148 2.33 12.60 10.68
CA PRO A 148 3.07 13.83 11.01
C PRO A 148 2.20 15.05 11.28
N ALA A 149 1.01 15.11 10.66
CA ALA A 149 0.06 16.20 10.73
C ALA A 149 -1.35 15.70 10.36
N GLU A 150 -2.36 16.57 10.48
CA GLU A 150 -3.66 16.36 9.85
C GLU A 150 -3.48 16.43 8.32
N LEU A 151 -3.65 15.29 7.66
CA LEU A 151 -3.45 15.12 6.22
C LEU A 151 -4.80 14.73 5.59
N ASP A 152 -5.78 15.64 5.64
CA ASP A 152 -7.20 15.37 5.30
C ASP A 152 -7.40 14.79 3.89
N ASP A 153 -6.58 15.22 2.94
CA ASP A 153 -6.56 14.74 1.55
C ASP A 153 -5.90 13.35 1.39
N GLY A 154 -5.44 12.77 2.50
CA GLY A 154 -4.77 11.49 2.60
C GLY A 154 -3.32 11.52 2.12
N PHE A 155 -2.70 10.36 2.16
CA PHE A 155 -1.32 10.16 1.73
C PHE A 155 -1.14 8.82 1.05
N VAL A 156 0.04 8.59 0.47
CA VAL A 156 0.50 7.25 0.08
C VAL A 156 1.64 6.85 0.98
N LEU A 157 1.65 5.60 1.41
CA LEU A 157 2.79 5.01 2.11
C LEU A 157 3.83 4.55 1.09
N MET A 158 5.09 4.61 1.48
CA MET A 158 6.21 4.19 0.63
C MET A 158 7.42 3.76 1.46
N PRO A 159 8.20 2.76 1.02
CA PRO A 159 9.52 2.52 1.56
C PRO A 159 10.46 3.68 1.17
N LEU A 160 11.21 4.19 2.15
CA LEU A 160 12.30 5.14 1.96
C LEU A 160 13.65 4.45 2.16
N ASP A 161 14.59 4.85 1.31
CA ASP A 161 15.97 4.39 1.26
C ASP A 161 16.12 2.86 1.20
N ASN A 162 17.37 2.36 1.15
CA ASN A 162 17.63 0.92 1.11
C ASN A 162 17.46 0.25 2.48
N ASP A 163 17.27 1.05 3.54
CA ASP A 163 17.26 0.60 4.93
C ASP A 163 15.86 0.20 5.42
N GLY A 164 14.85 0.29 4.54
CA GLY A 164 13.48 -0.11 4.86
C GLY A 164 12.88 0.81 5.93
N VAL A 165 12.96 2.12 5.72
CA VAL A 165 12.28 3.07 6.59
C VAL A 165 10.88 3.32 6.04
N LEU A 166 9.88 3.43 6.91
CA LEU A 166 8.53 3.81 6.48
C LEU A 166 8.53 5.30 6.15
N GLY A 167 8.12 5.64 4.93
CA GLY A 167 7.78 7.00 4.55
C GLY A 167 6.33 7.15 4.15
N LEU A 168 5.91 8.40 4.04
CA LEU A 168 4.66 8.77 3.41
C LEU A 168 4.84 10.02 2.55
N ALA A 169 3.99 10.13 1.53
CA ALA A 169 3.91 11.31 0.68
C ALA A 169 2.48 11.85 0.67
N ALA A 170 2.35 13.14 0.96
CA ALA A 170 1.08 13.85 1.06
C ALA A 170 1.17 15.18 0.32
N VAL A 171 0.04 15.67 -0.18
CA VAL A 171 -0.03 17.01 -0.77
C VAL A 171 -0.61 17.96 0.27
N GLU A 172 0.15 19.00 0.60
CA GLU A 172 -0.22 20.11 1.46
C GLU A 172 -0.49 21.34 0.57
N ASP A 173 -1.29 22.29 1.06
CA ASP A 173 -1.56 23.58 0.40
C ASP A 173 -1.93 23.44 -1.09
N HIS A 174 -2.69 22.39 -1.43
CA HIS A 174 -3.16 22.01 -2.78
C HIS A 174 -2.09 21.61 -3.81
N SER A 175 -0.83 22.05 -3.70
CA SER A 175 0.21 21.80 -4.70
C SER A 175 1.61 21.53 -4.12
N LEU A 176 1.78 21.42 -2.80
CA LEU A 176 3.05 21.09 -2.17
C LEU A 176 3.11 19.61 -1.81
N LEU A 177 3.83 18.82 -2.61
CA LEU A 177 4.07 17.42 -2.27
C LEU A 177 5.19 17.32 -1.22
N SER A 178 4.82 16.93 0.00
CA SER A 178 5.77 16.67 1.08
C SER A 178 6.00 15.17 1.26
N VAL A 179 7.26 14.81 1.43
CA VAL A 179 7.69 13.45 1.75
C VAL A 179 8.25 13.44 3.17
N TRP A 180 7.72 12.54 3.98
CA TRP A 180 8.07 12.37 5.37
C TRP A 180 8.71 11.00 5.61
N SER A 181 9.69 10.94 6.49
CA SER A 181 10.34 9.71 6.96
C SER A 181 10.03 9.47 8.42
N MET A 182 9.72 8.22 8.78
CA MET A 182 9.45 7.83 10.16
C MET A 182 10.77 7.47 10.86
N ASP A 183 11.13 8.21 11.90
CA ASP A 183 12.26 7.87 12.75
C ASP A 183 11.89 6.73 13.71
N VAL A 184 12.59 5.60 13.57
CA VAL A 184 12.38 4.37 14.35
C VAL A 184 13.15 4.40 15.68
N SER A 185 14.02 5.39 15.91
CA SER A 185 14.97 5.39 17.03
C SER A 185 14.37 5.59 18.43
N LEU A 186 13.06 5.85 18.54
CA LEU A 186 12.41 6.22 19.81
C LEU A 186 11.19 5.37 20.18
N ASP A 187 11.23 4.04 19.93
CA ASP A 187 10.26 3.08 20.51
C ASP A 187 10.49 2.82 22.02
N HIS A 188 10.71 3.90 22.79
CA HIS A 188 10.81 3.88 24.25
C HIS A 188 9.42 3.99 24.88
N GLY A 189 8.56 3.00 24.62
CA GLY A 189 7.39 2.71 25.45
C GLY A 189 6.24 3.73 25.45
N HIS A 190 6.35 4.82 24.68
CA HIS A 190 5.32 5.85 24.56
C HIS A 190 5.08 6.24 23.10
N GLY A 191 4.69 5.26 22.27
CA GLY A 191 3.74 5.32 21.14
C GLY A 191 3.69 6.47 20.12
N VAL A 192 4.53 7.50 20.21
CA VAL A 192 4.52 8.65 19.30
C VAL A 192 5.58 8.40 18.25
N ALA A 193 5.14 8.11 17.02
CA ALA A 193 6.05 8.07 15.89
C ALA A 193 6.58 9.47 15.61
N ASN A 194 7.90 9.60 15.53
CA ASN A 194 8.51 10.83 15.11
C ASN A 194 8.65 10.82 13.60
N TRP A 195 8.12 11.86 12.97
CA TRP A 195 8.20 12.04 11.53
C TRP A 195 9.06 13.26 11.22
N GLU A 196 9.95 13.11 10.25
CA GLU A 196 10.78 14.19 9.72
C GLU A 196 10.35 14.51 8.29
N LYS A 197 10.09 15.78 8.00
CA LYS A 197 9.79 16.24 6.64
C LYS A 197 11.09 16.30 5.85
N CYS A 198 11.39 15.24 5.12
CA CYS A 198 12.66 15.10 4.40
C CYS A 198 12.68 15.90 3.09
N ARG A 199 11.51 16.13 2.47
CA ARG A 199 11.45 16.79 1.16
C ARG A 199 10.13 17.50 0.94
N VAL A 200 10.19 18.64 0.25
CA VAL A 200 9.03 19.39 -0.26
C VAL A 200 9.24 19.66 -1.74
N ILE A 201 8.19 19.48 -2.53
CA ILE A 201 8.20 19.62 -3.98
C ILE A 201 7.03 20.50 -4.41
N GLU A 202 7.32 21.62 -5.07
CA GLU A 202 6.31 22.51 -5.65
C GLU A 202 5.78 21.93 -6.96
N LEU A 203 4.56 21.38 -6.93
CA LEU A 203 3.94 20.72 -8.08
C LEU A 203 3.52 21.72 -9.17
N ASP A 204 3.26 22.99 -8.83
CA ASP A 204 2.90 24.03 -9.79
C ASP A 204 3.97 24.27 -10.86
N SER A 205 5.23 24.05 -10.49
CA SER A 205 6.35 24.17 -11.41
C SER A 205 6.52 22.97 -12.34
N LEU A 206 5.87 21.83 -12.02
CA LEU A 206 6.10 20.54 -12.67
C LEU A 206 4.87 20.02 -13.44
N LEU A 207 3.67 20.25 -12.92
CA LEU A 207 2.41 19.77 -13.48
C LEU A 207 1.82 20.87 -14.37
N PRO A 208 1.54 20.58 -15.66
CA PRO A 208 1.04 21.60 -16.58
C PRO A 208 -0.42 21.96 -16.28
N ASN A 209 -0.70 23.26 -16.17
CA ASN A 209 -2.05 23.84 -16.05
C ASN A 209 -2.88 23.27 -14.88
N LEU A 210 -2.30 23.18 -13.68
CA LEU A 210 -3.05 22.79 -12.49
C LEU A 210 -4.21 23.77 -12.23
N ASP A 211 -5.41 23.21 -12.07
CA ASP A 211 -6.56 23.93 -11.52
C ASP A 211 -6.64 23.70 -10.01
N HIS A 212 -6.33 24.75 -9.25
CA HIS A 212 -6.34 24.71 -7.78
C HIS A 212 -7.72 24.53 -7.15
N SER A 213 -8.81 24.55 -7.94
CA SER A 213 -10.14 24.17 -7.43
C SER A 213 -10.26 22.66 -7.17
N THR A 214 -9.37 21.85 -7.74
CA THR A 214 -9.29 20.40 -7.50
C THR A 214 -7.98 20.06 -6.79
N PRO A 215 -8.01 19.44 -5.61
CA PRO A 215 -6.79 19.07 -4.91
C PRO A 215 -6.01 18.01 -5.69
N VAL A 216 -4.68 18.15 -5.71
CA VAL A 216 -3.80 17.10 -6.22
C VAL A 216 -3.68 16.02 -5.15
N LEU A 217 -4.01 14.77 -5.48
CA LEU A 217 -3.97 13.66 -4.52
C LEU A 217 -2.90 12.64 -4.89
N PRO A 218 -2.06 12.19 -3.95
CA PRO A 218 -1.25 11.01 -4.16
C PRO A 218 -2.13 9.76 -4.08
N ILE A 219 -2.06 8.90 -5.11
CA ILE A 219 -2.95 7.74 -5.26
C ILE A 219 -2.22 6.39 -5.42
N GLY A 220 -0.88 6.39 -5.47
CA GLY A 220 -0.11 5.15 -5.47
C GLY A 220 1.38 5.40 -5.51
N PHE A 221 2.16 4.37 -5.21
CA PHE A 221 3.62 4.40 -5.25
C PHE A 221 4.17 3.12 -5.89
N VAL A 222 5.25 3.25 -6.66
CA VAL A 222 5.97 2.12 -7.27
C VAL A 222 7.29 1.90 -6.53
N GLU A 223 7.35 0.80 -5.77
CA GLU A 223 8.57 0.33 -5.13
C GLU A 223 9.68 0.04 -6.15
N GLY A 224 10.94 0.35 -5.79
CA GLY A 224 12.11 0.22 -6.65
C GLY A 224 12.26 1.34 -7.70
N ALA A 225 11.17 1.80 -8.31
CA ALA A 225 11.20 2.89 -9.30
C ALA A 225 11.17 4.29 -8.66
N ASN A 226 10.78 4.41 -7.39
CA ASN A 226 10.61 5.70 -6.69
C ASN A 226 9.66 6.65 -7.43
N ILE A 227 8.54 6.11 -7.92
CA ILE A 227 7.53 6.86 -8.67
C ILE A 227 6.27 6.99 -7.83
N ILE A 228 5.77 8.22 -7.67
CA ILE A 228 4.46 8.52 -7.09
C ILE A 228 3.46 8.76 -8.22
N PHE A 229 2.25 8.23 -8.09
CA PHE A 229 1.10 8.60 -8.90
C PHE A 229 0.32 9.73 -8.25
N LEU A 230 0.12 10.82 -8.99
CA LEU A 230 -0.62 12.01 -8.59
C LEU A 230 -1.87 12.14 -9.45
N ARG A 231 -3.03 12.25 -8.82
CA ARG A 231 -4.29 12.64 -9.47
C ARG A 231 -4.41 14.15 -9.42
N ALA A 232 -4.63 14.78 -10.55
CA ALA A 232 -5.01 16.19 -10.67
C ALA A 232 -6.21 16.32 -11.61
N ASP A 233 -6.75 17.54 -11.71
CA ASP A 233 -7.85 17.89 -12.62
C ASP A 233 -7.56 17.49 -14.08
N ALA A 234 -6.30 17.64 -14.52
CA ALA A 234 -5.91 17.34 -15.88
C ALA A 234 -5.79 15.82 -16.15
N GLY A 235 -5.65 15.00 -15.10
CA GLY A 235 -5.47 13.55 -15.21
C GLY A 235 -4.53 12.96 -14.17
N VAL A 236 -4.04 11.75 -14.45
CA VAL A 236 -3.08 11.06 -13.60
C VAL A 236 -1.68 11.25 -14.15
N PHE A 237 -0.76 11.64 -13.27
CA PHE A 237 0.65 11.87 -13.55
C PHE A 237 1.50 10.93 -12.72
N THR A 238 2.63 10.51 -13.27
CA THR A 238 3.74 9.90 -12.52
C THR A 238 4.79 10.96 -12.24
N LEU A 239 5.27 11.03 -11.00
CA LEU A 239 6.43 11.82 -10.61
C LEU A 239 7.54 10.86 -10.16
N GLU A 240 8.64 10.83 -10.90
CA GLU A 240 9.85 10.10 -10.51
C GLU A 240 10.66 10.97 -9.53
N LEU A 241 10.73 10.57 -8.26
CA LEU A 241 11.26 11.41 -7.19
C LEU A 241 12.74 11.79 -7.37
N ARG A 242 13.55 10.92 -7.98
CA ARG A 242 14.99 11.19 -8.14
C ARG A 242 15.28 12.17 -9.26
N SER A 243 14.67 11.96 -10.42
CA SER A 243 14.90 12.78 -11.62
C SER A 243 13.99 14.01 -11.69
N MET A 244 12.96 14.07 -10.85
CA MET A 244 11.87 15.06 -10.91
C MET A 244 11.10 15.04 -12.23
N ARG A 245 11.17 13.92 -12.96
CA ARG A 245 10.48 13.78 -14.23
C ARG A 245 9.00 13.50 -14.00
N VAL A 246 8.17 14.34 -14.59
CA VAL A 246 6.72 14.16 -14.63
C VAL A 246 6.32 13.53 -15.97
N THR A 247 5.36 12.61 -15.94
CA THR A 247 4.74 12.08 -17.16
C THR A 247 3.25 11.89 -16.94
N LYS A 248 2.41 12.37 -17.86
CA LYS A 248 0.97 12.12 -17.83
C LYS A 248 0.70 10.71 -18.36
N VAL A 249 0.03 9.89 -17.56
CA VAL A 249 -0.23 8.48 -17.88
C VAL A 249 -1.71 8.17 -18.14
N CYS A 250 -2.62 9.01 -17.64
CA CYS A 250 -4.05 8.85 -17.88
C CYS A 250 -4.75 10.21 -18.00
N LYS A 251 -5.89 10.24 -18.69
CA LYS A 251 -6.81 11.39 -18.65
C LYS A 251 -7.51 11.45 -17.29
N ASN A 252 -8.22 12.55 -17.03
CA ASN A 252 -9.03 12.68 -15.83
C ASN A 252 -10.09 11.57 -15.74
N GLY A 253 -10.29 11.06 -14.54
CA GLY A 253 -11.25 10.04 -14.14
C GLY A 253 -11.26 9.92 -12.62
N PHE A 254 -12.29 9.25 -12.08
CA PHE A 254 -12.42 9.02 -10.64
C PHE A 254 -11.51 7.88 -10.17
N PHE A 255 -10.21 8.15 -10.11
CA PHE A 255 -9.21 7.23 -9.57
C PHE A 255 -8.97 7.55 -8.10
N TYR A 256 -9.21 6.58 -7.22
CA TYR A 256 -8.93 6.69 -5.79
C TYR A 256 -7.59 6.06 -5.40
N ALA A 257 -7.20 4.99 -6.11
CA ALA A 257 -5.93 4.30 -5.92
C ALA A 257 -5.42 3.78 -7.27
N VAL A 258 -4.10 3.65 -7.39
CA VAL A 258 -3.42 2.93 -8.47
C VAL A 258 -2.68 1.75 -7.87
N VAL A 259 -2.87 0.59 -8.46
CA VAL A 259 -2.14 -0.64 -8.14
C VAL A 259 -1.14 -0.89 -9.28
N PRO A 260 0.11 -0.41 -9.15
CA PRO A 260 1.08 -0.54 -10.23
C PRO A 260 1.56 -1.98 -10.38
N TYR A 261 1.61 -2.46 -11.62
CA TYR A 261 2.26 -3.73 -11.96
C TYR A 261 3.66 -3.46 -12.48
N THR A 262 4.67 -3.97 -11.80
CA THR A 262 6.05 -4.01 -12.27
C THR A 262 6.51 -5.46 -12.41
N SER A 263 7.07 -5.79 -13.56
CA SER A 263 7.70 -7.07 -13.83
C SER A 263 8.80 -6.86 -14.86
N PHE A 264 9.85 -7.66 -14.75
CA PHE A 264 10.91 -7.74 -15.74
C PHE A 264 10.68 -8.98 -16.57
N TYR A 265 10.52 -8.82 -17.88
CA TYR A 265 10.49 -9.95 -18.79
C TYR A 265 11.94 -10.29 -19.18
N ILE A 266 12.44 -11.45 -18.73
CA ILE A 266 13.67 -12.04 -19.29
C ILE A 266 13.22 -13.09 -20.30
N PRO A 267 13.32 -12.85 -21.62
CA PRO A 267 13.07 -13.88 -22.61
C PRO A 267 14.05 -15.03 -22.37
N GLY A 268 13.53 -16.25 -22.16
CA GLY A 268 14.35 -17.42 -21.90
C GLY A 268 15.42 -17.59 -22.98
N VAL A 269 16.68 -17.66 -22.55
CA VAL A 269 17.78 -18.03 -23.44
C VAL A 269 17.59 -19.51 -23.74
N HIS A 270 16.97 -19.82 -24.88
CA HIS A 270 16.98 -21.18 -25.42
C HIS A 270 18.45 -21.54 -25.71
N LEU A 271 19.08 -22.27 -24.80
CA LEU A 271 20.27 -23.04 -25.10
C LEU A 271 19.82 -24.20 -26.00
N GLN A 272 20.14 -24.09 -27.29
CA GLN A 272 20.05 -25.18 -28.26
C GLN A 272 21.13 -26.23 -28.00
#